data_AF-A0A318H8D0-F1
#
_entry.id   AF-A0A318H8D0-F1
#
_cell.length_a   1.000
_cell.length_b   1.000
_cell.length_c   1.000
_cell.angle_alpha   90.00
_cell.angle_beta   90.00
_cell.angle_gamma   90.00
#
_symmetry.space_group_name_H-M   'P 1'
#
loop_
_entity.id
_entity.type
_entity.pdbx_description
1 polymer ?
#
loop_
_entity_poly.entity_id
_entity_poly.type
_entity_poly.pdbx_seq_one_letter_code
_entity_poly.pdbx_strand_id
1 'polypeptide(L)' 'MSPGPSAPKPMPWWQIVAILMVVSIAVGVTVGLLSSAFGFAVGWSGAGIGAAIGAVGALLINRRKKAIEAQEHE' A
#
# COMPACT_ATOMS: atom_id res chain seq x y z
N MET A 1 22.49 -21.31 -19.70
CA MET A 1 21.12 -21.52 -19.19
C MET A 1 20.77 -20.30 -18.36
N SER A 2 20.08 -19.31 -18.95
CA SER A 2 19.64 -18.15 -18.16
C SER A 2 18.48 -18.63 -17.29
N PRO A 3 18.50 -18.45 -15.96
CA PRO A 3 17.31 -18.71 -15.17
C PRO A 3 16.18 -17.88 -15.78
N GLY A 4 15.11 -18.55 -16.22
CA GLY A 4 13.91 -17.87 -16.69
C GLY A 4 13.39 -16.93 -15.59
N PRO A 5 12.63 -15.88 -15.93
CA PRO A 5 12.08 -14.96 -14.94
C PRO A 5 11.33 -15.78 -13.89
N SER A 6 11.87 -15.85 -12.69
CA SER A 6 11.29 -16.62 -11.58
C SER A 6 9.87 -16.13 -11.38
N ALA A 7 8.88 -17.05 -11.45
CA ALA A 7 7.48 -16.71 -11.27
C ALA A 7 7.31 -15.82 -10.02
N PRO A 8 6.57 -14.70 -10.12
CA PRO A 8 6.50 -13.72 -9.05
C PRO A 8 5.91 -14.37 -7.79
N LYS A 9 6.75 -14.58 -6.78
CA LYS A 9 6.33 -15.19 -5.52
C LYS A 9 5.26 -14.32 -4.85
N PRO A 10 4.09 -14.88 -4.47
CA PRO A 10 3.04 -14.13 -3.81
C PRO A 10 3.56 -13.55 -2.49
N MET A 11 3.34 -12.25 -2.29
CA MET A 11 3.71 -11.63 -1.02
C MET A 11 2.90 -12.26 0.12
N PRO A 12 3.55 -12.63 1.23
CA PRO A 12 2.85 -13.09 2.42
C PRO A 12 2.05 -11.94 3.04
N TRP A 13 0.91 -12.26 3.65
CA TRP A 13 -0.03 -11.27 4.21
C TRP A 13 0.61 -10.32 5.21
N TRP A 14 1.58 -10.79 6.01
CA TRP A 14 2.29 -9.93 6.97
C TRP A 14 3.10 -8.82 6.28
N GLN A 15 3.66 -9.07 5.08
CA GLN A 15 4.36 -8.02 4.33
C GLN A 15 3.40 -6.94 3.84
N ILE A 16 2.18 -7.31 3.44
CA ILE A 16 1.15 -6.33 3.05
C ILE A 16 0.80 -5.43 4.24
N VAL A 17 0.61 -6.01 5.43
CA VAL A 17 0.32 -5.24 6.65
C VAL A 17 1.50 -4.33 7.01
N ALA A 18 2.74 -4.81 6.90
CA ALA A 18 3.93 -4.00 7.15
C ALA A 18 4.03 -2.80 6.19
N ILE A 19 3.77 -3.01 4.90
CA ILE A 19 3.74 -1.93 3.91
C ILE A 19 2.63 -0.92 4.24
N LEU A 20 1.45 -1.40 4.62
CA LEU A 20 0.35 -0.52 5.02
C LEU A 20 0.70 0.31 6.26
N MET A 21 1.38 -0.26 7.25
CA MET A 21 1.85 0.48 8.44
C MET A 21 2.85 1.58 8.04
N VAL A 22 3.85 1.26 7.22
CA VAL A 22 4.84 2.24 6.75
C VAL A 22 4.17 3.36 5.95
N VAL A 23 3.26 3.02 5.04
CA VAL A 23 2.50 4.00 4.25
C VAL A 23 1.62 4.87 5.15
N SER A 24 0.97 4.28 6.15
CA SER A 24 0.12 5.03 7.08
C SER A 24 0.92 6.03 7.90
N ILE A 25 2.12 5.65 8.36
CA ILE A 25 3.05 6.54 9.05
C ILE A 25 3.53 7.65 8.11
N ALA A 26 3.97 7.31 6.90
CA ALA A 26 4.46 8.29 5.92
C ALA A 26 3.37 9.30 5.53
N VAL A 27 2.15 8.82 5.25
CA VAL A 27 1.00 9.67 4.91
C VAL A 27 0.59 10.52 6.11
N GLY A 28 0.52 9.93 7.31
CA GLY A 28 0.20 10.66 8.55
C GLY A 28 1.20 11.76 8.87
N VAL A 29 2.51 11.49 8.73
CA VAL A 29 3.57 12.49 8.92
C VAL A 29 3.49 13.59 7.87
N THR A 30 3.31 13.23 6.60
CA THR A 30 3.21 14.19 5.50
C THR A 30 2.00 15.11 5.66
N VAL A 31 0.83 14.54 5.99
CA VAL A 31 -0.39 15.31 6.22
C VAL A 31 -0.33 16.13 7.51
N GLY A 32 0.29 15.61 8.56
CA GLY A 32 0.54 16.36 9.80
C GLY A 32 1.44 17.58 9.57
N LEU A 33 2.53 17.42 8.80
CA LEU A 33 3.41 18.50 8.41
C LEU A 33 2.70 19.53 7.52
N LEU A 34 1.93 19.08 6.52
CA LEU A 34 1.15 19.96 5.65
C LEU A 34 0.08 20.73 6.42
N SER A 35 -0.62 20.08 7.34
CA SER A 35 -1.63 20.71 8.20
C SER A 35 -0.99 21.73 9.14
N SER A 36 0.18 21.42 9.70
CA SER A 36 0.96 22.37 10.52
C SER A 36 1.46 23.58 9.72
N ALA A 37 1.85 23.39 8.45
CA ALA A 37 2.41 24.46 7.62
C ALA A 37 1.33 25.37 7.02
N PHE A 38 0.16 24.83 6.67
CA PHE A 38 -0.90 25.58 5.99
C PHE A 38 -2.10 25.94 6.89
N GLY A 39 -2.15 25.47 8.14
CA GLY A 39 -3.23 25.80 9.08
C GLY A 39 -4.60 25.24 8.70
N PHE A 40 -4.66 24.23 7.83
CA PHE A 40 -5.92 23.60 7.42
C PHE A 40 -6.53 22.81 8.58
N ALA A 41 -7.84 23.01 8.79
CA ALA A 41 -8.63 22.32 9.80
C ALA A 41 -8.46 20.80 9.67
N VAL A 42 -7.96 20.19 10.74
CA VAL A 42 -7.60 18.76 10.86
C VAL A 42 -8.75 17.80 10.47
N GLY A 43 -10.00 18.28 10.46
CA GLY A 43 -11.20 17.50 10.16
C GLY A 43 -11.30 16.93 8.74
N TRP A 44 -10.80 17.61 7.70
CA TRP A 44 -10.87 17.09 6.31
C TRP A 44 -9.68 16.19 5.95
N SER A 45 -8.58 16.33 6.70
CA SER A 45 -7.35 15.57 6.47
C SER A 45 -7.52 14.07 6.76
N GLY A 46 -8.36 13.69 7.73
CA GLY A 46 -8.63 12.29 8.07
C GLY A 46 -9.30 11.49 6.94
N ALA A 47 -10.23 12.10 6.20
CA ALA A 47 -10.91 11.45 5.08
C ALA A 47 -9.95 11.17 3.90
N GLY A 48 -9.05 12.11 3.61
CA GLY A 48 -8.02 11.94 2.57
C GLY A 48 -7.00 10.85 2.93
N ILE A 49 -6.57 10.78 4.20
CA ILE A 49 -5.66 9.75 4.68
C ILE A 49 -6.29 8.36 4.58
N GLY A 50 -7.56 8.22 5.00
CA GLY A 50 -8.30 6.96 4.93
C GLY A 50 -8.47 6.46 3.49
N ALA A 51 -8.78 7.37 2.55
CA ALA A 51 -8.91 7.03 1.14
C ALA A 51 -7.57 6.59 0.52
N ALA A 52 -6.46 7.27 0.87
CA ALA A 52 -5.13 6.91 0.38
C ALA A 52 -4.69 5.52 0.88
N ILE A 53 -4.85 5.25 2.17
CA ILE A 53 -4.53 3.93 2.76
C ILE A 53 -5.41 2.84 2.15
N GLY A 54 -6.71 3.10 1.98
CA GLY A 54 -7.65 2.18 1.35
C GLY A 54 -7.27 1.85 -0.10
N ALA A 55 -6.90 2.85 -0.89
CA ALA A 55 -6.46 2.66 -2.27
C ALA A 55 -5.17 1.83 -2.37
N VAL A 56 -4.19 2.10 -1.50
CA VAL A 56 -2.94 1.33 -1.44
C VAL A 56 -3.20 -0.12 -1.01
N GLY A 57 -4.08 -0.33 -0.02
CA GLY A 57 -4.50 -1.66 0.40
C GLY A 57 -5.16 -2.46 -0.72
N ALA A 58 -6.10 -1.84 -1.44
CA ALA A 58 -6.75 -2.45 -2.58
C ALA A 58 -5.75 -2.82 -3.70
N LEU A 59 -4.79 -1.94 -3.99
CA LEU A 59 -3.75 -2.19 -4.99
C LEU A 59 -2.84 -3.38 -4.61
N LEU A 60 -2.41 -3.47 -3.35
CA LEU A 60 -1.56 -4.55 -2.87
C LEU A 60 -2.28 -5.90 -2.89
N ILE A 61 -3.56 -5.93 -2.50
CA ILE A 61 -4.39 -7.13 -2.56
C ILE A 61 -4.57 -7.59 -4.02
N ASN A 62 -4.83 -6.65 -4.94
CA ASN A 62 -5.01 -6.98 -6.36
C ASN A 62 -3.71 -7.50 -6.99
N ARG A 63 -2.56 -6.92 -6.62
CA ARG A 63 -1.23 -7.43 -7.02
C ARG A 63 -0.96 -8.84 -6.49
N ARG A 64 -1.34 -9.11 -5.24
CA ARG A 64 -1.21 -10.45 -4.65
C ARG A 64 -2.09 -11.47 -5.37
N LYS A 65 -3.34 -11.13 -5.70
CA LYS A 65 -4.24 -12.00 -6.49
C LYS A 65 -3.65 -12.35 -7.84
N LYS A 66 -3.17 -11.35 -8.61
CA LYS A 66 -2.52 -11.59 -9.91
C LYS A 66 -1.28 -12.48 -9.82
N ALA A 67 -0.49 -12.36 -8.75
CA ALA A 67 0.67 -13.22 -8.53
C ALA A 67 0.28 -14.67 -8.22
N ILE A 68 -0.87 -14.90 -7.56
CA ILE A 68 -1.39 -16.24 -7.29
C ILE A 68 -1.96 -16.86 -8.57
N GLU A 69 -2.78 -16.11 -9.33
CA GLU A 69 -3.32 -16.57 -10.62
C GLU A 69 -2.20 -16.93 -11.61
N ALA A 70 -1.13 -16.15 -11.66
CA ALA A 70 0.03 -16.43 -12.51
C ALA A 70 0.79 -17.72 -12.11
N GLN A 71 0.66 -18.19 -10.88
CA GLN A 71 1.23 -19.46 -10.41
C GLN A 71 0.29 -20.66 -10.58
N GLU A 72 -1.02 -20.41 -10.67
CA GLU A 72 -2.04 -21.45 -10.83
C GLU A 72 -2.20 -21.89 -12.30
N HIS A 73 -1.66 -21.11 -13.24
CA HIS A 73 -1.64 -21.39 -14.68
C HIS A 73 -0.32 -22.00 -15.18
N GLU A 74 0.63 -22.34 -14.29
CA GLU A 74 1.82 -23.17 -14.57
C GLU A 74 1.58 -24.63 -14.18
#